data_AF-A0A7S1W7W9-F1
#
_entry.id   AF-A0A7S1W7W9-F1
#
_cell.length_a   1.000
_cell.length_b   1.000
_cell.length_c   1.000
_cell.angle_alpha   90.00
_cell.angle_beta   90.00
_cell.angle_gamma   90.00
#
_symmetry.space_group_name_H-M   'P 1'
#
loop_
_entity.id
_entity.type
_entity.pdbx_description
1 polymer ?
#
loop_
_entity_poly.entity_id
_entity_poly.type
_entity_poly.pdbx_seq_one_letter_code
_entity_poly.pdbx_strand_id
1 'polypeptide(L)'
;REIAECRSKLALLDSRRHFFIFGHPVAMSASPTIQNTGFRVAGVPFDFGRFDAPSVEDALWKLSLVSTGGGAVTIPHKEALLEHMDELSESARAIGSVNTVT
;
A
#
# COMPACT_ATOMS: atom_id res chain seq x y z
N ARG A 1 -19.41 -7.88 0.84
CA ARG A 1 -19.46 -7.33 -0.53
C ARG A 1 -20.51 -6.23 -0.65
N GLU A 2 -21.79 -6.51 -0.42
CA GLU A 2 -22.88 -5.52 -0.51
C GLU A 2 -22.63 -4.25 0.32
N ILE A 3 -22.21 -4.38 1.58
CA ILE A 3 -21.88 -3.23 2.43
C ILE A 3 -20.76 -2.36 1.84
N ALA A 4 -19.71 -2.97 1.31
CA ALA A 4 -18.58 -2.25 0.73
C ALA A 4 -18.97 -1.51 -0.56
N GLU A 5 -19.76 -2.16 -1.42
CA GLU A 5 -20.34 -1.55 -2.60
C GLU A 5 -21.27 -0.37 -2.24
N CYS A 6 -22.11 -0.52 -1.20
CA CYS A 6 -22.94 0.56 -0.68
C CYS A 6 -22.07 1.73 -0.20
N ARG A 7 -21.02 1.46 0.59
CA ARG A 7 -20.09 2.50 1.07
C ARG A 7 -19.39 3.22 -0.09
N SER A 8 -19.01 2.49 -1.12
CA SER A 8 -18.44 3.06 -2.35
C SER A 8 -19.44 3.99 -3.05
N LYS A 9 -20.67 3.53 -3.29
CA LYS A 9 -21.73 4.31 -3.97
C LYS A 9 -22.18 5.54 -3.17
N LEU A 10 -22.15 5.45 -1.84
CA LEU A 10 -22.48 6.54 -0.93
C LEU A 10 -21.30 7.52 -0.71
N ALA A 11 -20.18 7.35 -1.43
CA ALA A 11 -18.97 8.15 -1.26
C ALA A 11 -18.42 8.15 0.18
N LEU A 12 -18.65 7.07 0.92
CA LEU A 12 -18.10 6.85 2.26
C LEU A 12 -16.66 6.29 2.22
N LEU A 13 -16.15 6.05 1.01
CA LEU A 13 -14.76 5.68 0.74
C LEU A 13 -14.13 6.79 -0.10
N ASP A 14 -12.95 7.27 0.29
CA ASP A 14 -12.23 8.27 -0.48
C ASP A 14 -11.57 7.61 -1.71
N SER A 15 -12.28 7.63 -2.84
CA SER A 15 -11.83 7.07 -4.12
C SER A 15 -10.59 7.76 -4.70
N ARG A 16 -10.11 8.85 -4.09
CA ARG A 16 -8.86 9.51 -4.48
C ARG A 16 -7.61 8.85 -3.88
N ARG A 17 -7.78 7.82 -3.03
CA ARG A 17 -6.66 7.07 -2.47
C ARG A 17 -6.18 5.97 -3.43
N HIS A 18 -4.87 6.00 -3.68
CA HIS A 18 -4.14 5.03 -4.49
C HIS A 18 -3.24 4.18 -3.60
N PHE A 19 -3.16 2.88 -3.88
CA PHE A 19 -2.29 1.96 -3.17
C PHE A 19 -1.13 1.52 -4.06
N PHE A 20 0.00 1.12 -3.48
CA PHE A 20 1.19 0.77 -4.26
C PHE A 20 1.94 -0.43 -3.71
N ILE A 21 2.75 -1.06 -4.56
CA ILE A 21 3.94 -1.77 -4.10
C ILE A 21 5.15 -0.84 -4.19
N PHE A 22 5.86 -0.70 -3.06
CA PHE A 22 7.09 0.06 -2.90
C PHE A 22 8.30 -0.87 -2.84
N GLY A 23 9.39 -0.49 -3.53
CA GLY A 23 10.63 -1.26 -3.58
C GLY A 23 11.43 -0.88 -4.81
N HIS A 24 12.54 -1.56 -5.04
CA HIS A 24 13.29 -1.41 -6.28
C HIS A 24 14.12 -2.67 -6.59
N PRO A 25 14.01 -3.26 -7.78
CA PRO A 25 13.02 -2.96 -8.83
C PRO A 25 11.65 -3.62 -8.56
N VAL A 26 10.54 -2.97 -8.94
CA VAL A 26 9.16 -3.54 -8.78
C VAL A 26 8.42 -3.84 -10.08
N ALA A 27 9.02 -3.61 -11.24
CA ALA A 27 8.36 -3.76 -12.55
C ALA A 27 7.66 -5.12 -12.75
N MET A 28 8.30 -6.20 -12.30
CA MET A 28 7.79 -7.58 -12.45
C MET A 28 6.87 -8.04 -11.32
N SER A 29 6.55 -7.19 -10.35
CA SER A 29 5.68 -7.57 -9.24
C SER A 29 4.27 -7.93 -9.73
N ALA A 30 3.73 -9.05 -9.24
CA ALA A 30 2.35 -9.47 -9.48
C ALA A 30 1.34 -8.80 -8.54
N SER A 31 1.78 -8.04 -7.53
CA SER A 31 0.91 -7.42 -6.52
C SER A 31 -0.22 -6.57 -7.12
N PRO A 32 0.02 -5.73 -8.16
CA PRO A 32 -1.07 -4.99 -8.81
C PRO A 32 -2.19 -5.88 -9.34
N THR A 33 -1.86 -7.01 -9.98
CA THR A 33 -2.88 -7.92 -10.52
C THR A 33 -3.72 -8.52 -9.41
N ILE A 34 -3.08 -8.96 -8.33
CA ILE A 34 -3.75 -9.57 -7.18
C ILE A 34 -4.64 -8.55 -6.48
N GLN A 35 -4.10 -7.38 -6.13
CA GLN A 35 -4.79 -6.37 -5.34
C GLN A 35 -5.93 -5.70 -6.10
N ASN A 36 -5.73 -5.33 -7.37
CA ASN A 36 -6.82 -4.79 -8.20
C ASN A 36 -7.95 -5.82 -8.42
N THR A 37 -7.61 -7.11 -8.48
CA THR A 37 -8.63 -8.18 -8.52
C THR A 37 -9.39 -8.25 -7.20
N GLY A 38 -8.68 -8.20 -6.07
CA GLY A 38 -9.29 -8.13 -4.74
C GLY A 38 -10.22 -6.93 -4.58
N PHE A 39 -9.77 -5.72 -4.95
CA PHE A 39 -10.58 -4.50 -4.88
C PHE A 39 -11.88 -4.60 -5.69
N ARG A 40 -11.79 -5.12 -6.92
CA ARG A 40 -12.95 -5.33 -7.78
C ARG A 40 -13.92 -6.37 -7.22
N VAL A 41 -13.42 -7.49 -6.68
CA VAL A 41 -14.27 -8.51 -6.04
C VAL A 41 -14.92 -7.98 -4.77
N ALA A 42 -14.21 -7.14 -4.00
CA ALA A 42 -14.71 -6.52 -2.79
C ALA A 42 -15.69 -5.36 -3.06
N GLY A 43 -15.70 -4.80 -4.27
CA GLY A 43 -16.55 -3.68 -4.65
C GLY A 43 -16.08 -2.32 -4.10
N VAL A 44 -14.78 -2.18 -3.86
CA VAL A 44 -14.17 -0.93 -3.38
C VAL A 44 -13.53 -0.14 -4.54
N PRO A 45 -13.54 1.20 -4.48
CA PRO A 45 -13.18 2.04 -5.62
C PRO A 45 -11.69 2.42 -5.65
N PHE A 46 -10.81 1.50 -5.25
CA PHE A 46 -9.37 1.76 -5.17
C PHE A 46 -8.62 1.07 -6.31
N ASP A 47 -7.45 1.61 -6.64
CA ASP A 47 -6.46 0.98 -7.51
C ASP A 47 -5.16 0.67 -6.75
N PHE A 48 -4.42 -0.29 -7.29
CA PHE A 48 -3.13 -0.72 -6.79
C PHE A 48 -2.08 -0.64 -7.90
N GLY A 49 -1.10 0.25 -7.74
CA GLY A 49 -0.04 0.53 -8.69
C GLY A 49 1.32 -0.06 -8.29
N ARG A 50 2.32 0.21 -9.12
CA ARG A 50 3.74 0.01 -8.81
C ARG A 50 4.38 1.36 -8.59
N PHE A 51 5.15 1.52 -7.52
CA PHE A 51 5.99 2.68 -7.32
C PHE A 51 7.43 2.20 -7.15
N ASP A 52 8.21 2.33 -8.23
CA ASP A 52 9.63 2.00 -8.22
C ASP A 52 10.38 3.10 -7.48
N ALA A 53 10.87 2.75 -6.30
CA ALA A 53 11.50 3.65 -5.34
C ALA A 53 12.98 3.25 -5.19
N PRO A 54 13.92 3.84 -5.93
CA PRO A 54 15.34 3.50 -5.79
C PRO A 54 15.88 3.69 -4.37
N SER A 55 15.33 4.64 -3.61
CA SER A 55 15.68 4.93 -2.22
C SER A 55 14.50 4.78 -1.26
N VAL A 56 14.76 4.72 0.05
CA VAL A 56 13.69 4.69 1.06
C VAL A 56 12.98 6.05 1.14
N GLU A 57 13.71 7.14 0.89
CA GLU A 57 13.21 8.50 0.83
C GLU A 57 12.17 8.68 -0.27
N ASP A 58 12.35 8.03 -1.43
CA ASP A 58 11.35 8.04 -2.50
C ASP A 58 10.03 7.38 -2.05
N ALA A 59 10.14 6.25 -1.32
CA ALA A 59 8.98 5.56 -0.78
C ALA A 59 8.27 6.42 0.29
N LEU A 60 9.03 7.04 1.20
CA LEU A 60 8.51 7.94 2.23
C LEU A 60 7.83 9.16 1.63
N TRP A 61 8.44 9.79 0.63
CA TRP A 61 7.84 10.91 -0.09
C TRP A 61 6.47 10.51 -0.66
N LYS A 62 6.40 9.36 -1.33
CA LYS A 62 5.15 8.88 -1.91
C LYS A 62 4.10 8.55 -0.83
N LEU A 63 4.52 7.94 0.29
CA LEU A 63 3.65 7.63 1.43
C LEU A 63 3.12 8.89 2.12
N SER A 64 3.87 9.99 2.12
CA SER A 64 3.45 11.26 2.73
C SER A 64 2.32 11.98 1.98
N LEU A 65 2.02 11.59 0.74
CA LEU A 65 0.97 12.22 -0.06
C LEU A 65 -0.42 11.81 0.46
N VAL A 66 -1.31 12.78 0.63
CA VAL A 66 -2.72 12.55 1.05
C VAL A 66 -3.48 11.60 0.11
N SER A 67 -3.09 11.54 -1.16
CA SER A 67 -3.67 10.64 -2.15
C SER A 67 -3.11 9.20 -2.08
N THR A 68 -2.15 8.92 -1.22
CA THR A 68 -1.61 7.57 -1.01
C THR A 68 -2.34 6.91 0.16
N GLY A 69 -2.97 5.76 -0.09
CA GLY A 69 -3.68 4.96 0.92
C GLY A 69 -2.82 3.94 1.65
N GLY A 70 -1.53 3.86 1.32
CA GLY A 70 -0.60 2.84 1.80
C GLY A 70 -0.24 1.82 0.73
N GLY A 71 0.22 0.64 1.14
CA GLY A 71 0.69 -0.35 0.20
C GLY A 71 1.51 -1.50 0.77
N ALA A 72 2.01 -2.31 -0.14
CA ALA A 72 2.98 -3.37 0.16
C ALA A 72 4.40 -2.84 0.02
N VAL A 73 5.32 -3.36 0.84
CA VAL A 73 6.74 -3.02 0.78
C VAL A 73 7.53 -4.28 0.43
N THR A 74 8.47 -4.15 -0.50
CA THR A 74 9.40 -5.21 -0.90
C THR A 74 10.86 -4.72 -0.82
N ILE A 75 11.79 -5.60 -1.19
CA ILE A 75 13.22 -5.33 -1.23
C ILE A 75 13.48 -4.01 -2.01
N PRO A 76 14.40 -3.15 -1.52
CA PRO A 76 15.23 -3.32 -0.31
C PRO A 76 14.63 -2.67 0.96
N HIS A 77 13.40 -2.16 0.92
CA HIS A 77 12.94 -1.14 1.89
C HIS A 77 12.28 -1.68 3.17
N LYS A 78 12.12 -3.00 3.29
CA LYS A 78 11.33 -3.57 4.39
C LYS A 78 11.91 -3.31 5.78
N GLU A 79 13.23 -3.23 5.90
CA GLU A 79 13.89 -2.96 7.17
C GLU A 79 14.02 -1.45 7.40
N ALA A 80 14.48 -0.72 6.37
CA ALA A 80 14.69 0.73 6.45
C ALA A 80 13.42 1.52 6.81
N LEU A 81 12.24 1.08 6.33
CA LEU A 81 10.99 1.79 6.64
C LEU A 81 10.58 1.71 8.11
N LEU A 82 11.08 0.75 8.90
CA LEU A 82 10.69 0.60 10.31
C LEU A 82 10.91 1.88 11.14
N GLU A 83 12.05 2.54 10.93
CA GLU A 83 12.47 3.72 11.70
C GLU A 83 11.58 4.94 11.42
N HIS A 84 10.75 4.87 10.38
CA HIS A 84 9.88 5.95 9.92
C HIS A 84 8.39 5.68 10.19
N MET A 85 8.02 4.53 10.74
CA MET A 85 6.63 4.22 11.06
C MET A 85 6.24 4.77 12.43
N ASP A 86 5.10 5.45 12.50
CA ASP A 86 4.54 5.95 13.76
C ASP A 86 4.14 4.80 14.70
N GLU A 87 3.56 3.75 14.12
CA GLU A 87 3.10 2.56 14.84
C GLU A 87 3.58 1.27 14.14
N LEU A 88 3.91 0.27 14.96
CA LEU A 88 4.33 -1.05 14.49
C LEU A 88 3.46 -2.13 15.14
N SER A 89 2.99 -3.07 14.32
CA SER A 89 2.37 -4.29 14.83
C SER A 89 3.37 -5.11 15.63
N GLU A 90 2.89 -5.96 16.53
CA GLU A 90 3.74 -6.86 17.32
C GLU A 90 4.62 -7.73 16.41
N SER A 91 4.05 -8.25 15.31
CA SER A 91 4.79 -9.04 14.33
C SER A 91 5.88 -8.22 13.63
N ALA A 92 5.60 -6.98 13.22
CA ALA A 92 6.61 -6.12 12.58
C ALA A 92 7.78 -5.82 13.53
N ARG A 93 7.49 -5.56 14.80
CA ARG A 93 8.49 -5.33 15.85
C ARG A 93 9.33 -6.58 16.14
N ALA A 94 8.69 -7.74 16.23
CA ALA A 94 9.38 -9.00 16.52
C ALA A 94 10.26 -9.48 15.34
N ILE A 95 9.79 -9.29 14.11
CA ILE A 95 10.51 -9.68 12.89
C ILE A 95 11.63 -8.68 12.56
N GLY A 96 11.45 -7.40 12.89
CA GLY A 96 12.35 -6.35 12.43
C GLY A 96 12.17 -6.04 10.94
N SER A 97 10.93 -6.10 10.44
CA SER A 97 10.63 -5.84 9.02
C SER A 97 9.18 -5.44 8.78
N VAL A 98 8.92 -4.50 7.88
CA VAL A 98 7.58 -4.11 7.42
C VAL A 98 7.40 -4.43 5.95
N ASN A 99 6.37 -5.23 5.63
CA ASN A 99 5.96 -5.50 4.26
C ASN A 99 4.60 -4.84 3.92
N THR A 100 3.99 -4.09 4.83
CA THR A 100 2.69 -3.44 4.66
C THR A 100 2.66 -2.13 5.45
N VAL A 101 2.14 -1.07 4.82
CA VAL A 101 2.00 0.29 5.36
C VAL A 101 0.61 0.83 5.01
N THR A 102 0.00 1.65 5.87
CA THR A 102 -1.39 2.15 5.73
C THR A 102 -1.55 3.56 6.28
#